data_AF-A0A2D9T797-F1
#
_entry.id   AF-A0A2D9T797-F1
#
_cell.length_a   1.000
_cell.length_b   1.000
_cell.length_c   1.000
_cell.angle_alpha   90.00
_cell.angle_beta   90.00
_cell.angle_gamma   90.00
#
_symmetry.space_group_name_H-M   'P 1'
#
loop_
_entity.id
_entity.type
_entity.pdbx_description
1 polymer ?
#
loop_
_entity_poly.entity_id
_entity_poly.type
_entity_poly.pdbx_seq_one_letter_code
_entity_poly.pdbx_strand_id
1 'polypeptide(L)'
;MSELRVLTYNVKFLPGHVKLGVPPKGQPWGFWETGDQATGDEVRARAILAAVLTGGWDVICLQEVFEESLRCLLADGLRAAGYHLVEKASDHDLLQEDSGLFVASRLPVIFHRFAEYAAKEGSDALADKGVLGLCLETPRAWRAEPHQLYLFATHLQAVGDETRRKQLRQLQRFIRAMLDPVRAKGVSALLVGDMNVRAEEICSGCRGLTTTGEYRAMMSILDQPRDLFREHLAQDPGHTWDGEGNARMIRPNDRRSMRIDYAFAFDFVPEHDLHAEVSELRTLRCTAASVEAFRAGPICLSDHYGVSVTLTP
;
A
#
# COMPACT_ATOMS: atom_id res chain seq x y z
N MET A 1 -17.92 -15.21 6.12
CA MET A 1 -17.48 -14.01 5.39
C MET A 1 -17.63 -14.29 3.90
N SER A 2 -18.60 -13.66 3.25
CA SER A 2 -18.87 -13.83 1.80
C SER A 2 -18.04 -12.89 0.93
N GLU A 3 -17.68 -11.73 1.47
CA GLU A 3 -16.85 -10.71 0.82
C GLU A 3 -15.60 -10.45 1.66
N LEU A 4 -14.49 -10.09 1.02
CA LEU A 4 -13.24 -9.70 1.67
C LEU A 4 -13.00 -8.21 1.48
N ARG A 5 -12.80 -7.49 2.58
CA ARG A 5 -12.53 -6.05 2.56
C ARG A 5 -11.05 -5.78 2.83
N VAL A 6 -10.37 -5.16 1.88
CA VAL A 6 -8.93 -4.88 1.96
C VAL A 6 -8.70 -3.38 1.97
N LEU A 7 -7.89 -2.90 2.89
CA LEU A 7 -7.42 -1.51 2.98
C LEU A 7 -5.90 -1.47 2.73
N THR A 8 -5.45 -0.52 1.92
CA THR A 8 -4.05 -0.07 1.90
C THR A 8 -3.94 1.41 2.27
N TYR A 9 -2.97 1.77 3.09
CA TYR A 9 -2.86 3.13 3.60
C TYR A 9 -1.44 3.48 4.07
N ASN A 10 -0.80 4.46 3.41
CA ASN A 10 0.43 5.06 3.91
C ASN A 10 0.09 5.98 5.10
N VAL A 11 0.61 5.65 6.30
CA VAL A 11 0.30 6.36 7.55
C VAL A 11 1.37 7.36 7.96
N LYS A 12 2.51 7.40 7.25
CA LYS A 12 3.58 8.38 7.48
C LYS A 12 4.05 8.49 8.94
N PHE A 13 4.37 7.37 9.57
CA PHE A 13 5.03 7.34 10.88
C PHE A 13 6.55 7.25 10.69
N LEU A 14 7.14 8.36 10.25
CA LEU A 14 8.57 8.48 10.02
C LEU A 14 9.39 8.30 11.31
N PRO A 15 10.62 7.74 11.22
CA PRO A 15 11.45 7.56 12.40
C PRO A 15 11.98 8.91 12.92
N GLY A 16 12.20 9.01 14.23
CA GLY A 16 12.54 10.28 14.89
C GLY A 16 13.75 11.00 14.31
N HIS A 17 14.76 10.26 13.84
CA HIS A 17 15.98 10.85 13.27
C HIS A 17 15.75 11.45 11.86
N VAL A 18 14.85 10.90 11.05
CA VAL A 18 14.45 11.48 9.75
C VAL A 18 13.72 12.81 9.98
N LYS A 19 12.93 12.91 11.05
CA LYS A 19 12.23 14.17 11.42
C LYS A 19 13.20 15.31 11.70
N LEU A 20 14.42 15.03 12.17
CA LEU A 20 15.45 16.04 12.43
C LEU A 20 16.14 16.54 11.15
N GLY A 21 16.14 15.74 10.09
CA GLY A 21 16.79 16.04 8.80
C GLY A 21 15.88 16.72 7.79
N VAL A 22 14.57 16.57 7.92
CA VAL A 22 13.56 17.21 7.06
C VAL A 22 13.26 18.61 7.63
N PRO A 23 13.34 19.69 6.84
CA PRO A 23 13.01 21.04 7.32
C PRO A 23 11.63 21.09 7.98
N PRO A 24 11.40 21.98 8.97
CA PRO A 24 12.35 22.97 9.46
C PRO A 24 13.39 22.35 10.42
N LYS A 25 14.68 22.51 10.09
CA LYS A 25 15.80 22.06 10.93
C LYS A 25 15.76 22.78 12.29
N GLY A 26 16.02 22.04 13.37
CA GLY A 26 16.19 22.61 14.71
C GLY A 26 14.91 22.71 15.56
N GLN A 27 13.81 22.08 15.16
CA GLN A 27 12.67 21.82 16.03
C GLN A 27 12.52 20.30 16.25
N PRO A 28 12.13 19.84 17.45
CA PRO A 28 11.94 18.41 17.76
C PRO A 28 10.70 17.78 17.09
N TRP A 29 10.08 18.53 16.19
CA TRP A 29 8.74 18.33 15.67
C TRP A 29 8.84 18.11 14.16
N GLY A 30 8.20 17.06 13.66
CA GLY A 30 8.21 16.79 12.23
C GLY A 30 7.55 17.93 11.46
N PHE A 31 7.96 18.13 10.22
CA PHE A 31 7.44 19.16 9.30
C PHE A 31 5.90 19.33 9.22
N TRP A 32 5.13 18.33 9.68
CA TRP A 32 3.66 18.31 9.85
C TRP A 32 3.14 19.04 11.10
N GLU A 33 4.02 19.61 11.92
CA GLU A 33 3.71 20.22 13.23
C GLU A 33 3.82 21.75 13.22
N THR A 34 3.83 22.38 12.05
CA THR A 34 3.88 23.84 11.96
C THR A 34 2.50 24.44 12.22
N GLY A 35 2.17 24.63 13.49
CA GLY A 35 1.04 25.45 13.93
C GLY A 35 0.66 25.19 15.39
N ASP A 36 -0.16 26.09 15.95
CA ASP A 36 -0.68 26.03 17.33
C ASP A 36 -1.61 24.82 17.60
N GLN A 37 -1.72 23.87 16.66
CA GLN A 37 -2.55 22.67 16.69
C GLN A 37 -1.78 21.39 16.33
N ALA A 38 -0.45 21.37 16.46
CA ALA A 38 0.34 20.16 16.30
C ALA A 38 -0.21 19.02 17.19
N THR A 39 -0.51 17.88 16.58
CA THR A 39 -0.93 16.68 17.30
C THR A 39 0.22 15.68 17.28
N GLY A 40 0.61 15.19 18.46
CA GLY A 40 1.68 14.19 18.55
C GLY A 40 1.31 12.92 17.79
N ASP A 41 2.30 12.25 17.19
CA ASP A 41 2.04 11.06 16.37
C ASP A 41 1.35 9.93 17.15
N GLU A 42 1.51 9.87 18.47
CA GLU A 42 0.77 8.92 19.31
C GLU A 42 -0.76 9.17 19.25
N VAL A 43 -1.19 10.42 19.32
CA VAL A 43 -2.62 10.79 19.20
C VAL A 43 -3.14 10.40 17.82
N ARG A 44 -2.33 10.64 16.78
CA ARG A 44 -2.65 10.28 15.39
C ARG A 44 -2.71 8.77 15.20
N ALA A 45 -1.78 8.01 15.78
CA ALA A 45 -1.79 6.55 15.76
C ALA A 45 -3.01 5.97 16.47
N ARG A 46 -3.43 6.52 17.61
CA ARG A 46 -4.68 6.13 18.29
C ARG A 46 -5.91 6.42 17.43
N ALA A 47 -5.95 7.58 16.77
CA ALA A 47 -7.04 7.94 15.87
C ALA A 47 -7.09 7.04 14.63
N ILE A 48 -5.93 6.72 14.03
CA ILE A 48 -5.82 5.78 12.91
C ILE A 48 -6.29 4.40 13.36
N LEU A 49 -5.80 3.89 14.49
CA LEU A 49 -6.23 2.60 15.05
C LEU A 49 -7.75 2.54 15.22
N ALA A 50 -8.34 3.57 15.84
CA ALA A 50 -9.78 3.65 16.02
C ALA A 50 -10.51 3.62 14.67
N ALA A 51 -10.07 4.43 13.71
CA ALA A 51 -10.70 4.51 12.39
C ALA A 51 -10.61 3.19 11.60
N VAL A 52 -9.46 2.53 11.59
CA VAL A 52 -9.30 1.25 10.88
C VAL A 52 -10.10 0.12 11.56
N LEU A 53 -10.20 0.12 12.89
CA LEU A 53 -11.03 -0.85 13.62
C LEU A 53 -12.52 -0.65 13.36
N THR A 54 -12.99 0.60 13.29
CA THR A 54 -14.38 0.92 12.93
C THR A 54 -14.68 0.62 11.47
N GLY A 55 -13.69 0.73 10.58
CA GLY A 55 -13.86 0.47 9.15
C GLY A 55 -14.27 -0.97 8.82
N GLY A 56 -14.01 -1.93 9.71
CA GLY A 56 -14.44 -3.33 9.53
C GLY A 56 -13.73 -4.03 8.37
N TRP A 57 -12.45 -3.71 8.17
CA TRP A 57 -11.58 -4.34 7.17
C TRP A 57 -11.20 -5.75 7.60
N ASP A 58 -10.95 -6.63 6.63
CA ASP A 58 -10.47 -7.98 6.89
C ASP A 58 -8.96 -8.08 6.75
N VAL A 59 -8.39 -7.27 5.86
CA VAL A 59 -6.95 -7.13 5.65
C VAL A 59 -6.61 -5.64 5.61
N ILE A 60 -5.61 -5.23 6.37
CA ILE A 60 -5.10 -3.85 6.44
C ILE A 60 -3.61 -3.90 6.12
N CYS A 61 -3.19 -3.16 5.09
CA CYS A 61 -1.80 -3.02 4.68
C CYS A 61 -1.37 -1.57 4.88
N LEU A 62 -0.48 -1.32 5.83
CA LEU A 62 0.03 0.02 6.11
C LEU A 62 1.45 0.17 5.57
N GLN A 63 1.76 1.37 5.08
CA GLN A 63 3.10 1.80 4.69
C GLN A 63 3.59 2.92 5.62
N GLU A 64 4.92 3.06 5.71
CA GLU A 64 5.61 4.02 6.57
C GLU A 64 5.31 3.89 8.07
N VAL A 65 5.14 2.66 8.57
CA VAL A 65 5.01 2.41 10.01
C VAL A 65 6.40 2.27 10.66
N PHE A 66 7.31 3.23 10.51
CA PHE A 66 8.71 3.10 10.94
C PHE A 66 8.91 3.30 12.45
N GLU A 67 8.18 4.23 13.06
CA GLU A 67 8.34 4.53 14.49
C GLU A 67 7.86 3.35 15.36
N GLU A 68 8.79 2.74 16.11
CA GLU A 68 8.55 1.47 16.82
C GLU A 68 7.50 1.59 17.94
N SER A 69 7.45 2.70 18.67
CA SER A 69 6.44 2.87 19.73
C SER A 69 5.02 2.97 19.16
N LEU A 70 4.85 3.62 18.00
CA LEU A 70 3.58 3.72 17.28
C LEU A 70 3.22 2.39 16.63
N ARG A 71 4.20 1.66 16.09
CA ARG A 71 4.00 0.30 15.60
C ARG A 71 3.48 -0.62 16.69
N CYS A 72 4.12 -0.63 17.86
CA CYS A 72 3.66 -1.40 19.03
C CYS A 72 2.22 -1.03 19.40
N LEU A 73 1.88 0.27 19.41
CA LEU A 73 0.52 0.73 19.68
C LEU A 73 -0.51 0.17 18.67
N LEU A 74 -0.19 0.22 17.38
CA LEU A 74 -1.05 -0.34 16.33
C LEU A 74 -1.16 -1.87 16.46
N ALA A 75 -0.04 -2.54 16.70
CA ALA A 75 0.04 -3.98 16.85
C ALA A 75 -0.80 -4.48 18.02
N ASP A 76 -0.64 -3.89 19.19
CA ASP A 76 -1.41 -4.26 20.38
C ASP A 76 -2.91 -4.07 20.17
N GLY A 77 -3.31 -2.94 19.56
CA GLY A 77 -4.70 -2.66 19.25
C GLY A 77 -5.32 -3.65 18.25
N LEU A 78 -4.61 -3.95 17.17
CA LEU A 78 -5.10 -4.86 16.13
C LEU A 78 -5.08 -6.32 16.61
N ARG A 79 -4.06 -6.72 17.38
CA ARG A 79 -4.01 -8.05 18.01
C ARG A 79 -5.15 -8.23 19.00
N ALA A 80 -5.42 -7.22 19.84
CA ALA A 80 -6.56 -7.24 20.76
C ALA A 80 -7.92 -7.34 20.02
N ALA A 81 -8.00 -6.81 18.79
CA ALA A 81 -9.16 -6.95 17.91
C ALA A 81 -9.20 -8.26 17.10
N GLY A 82 -8.24 -9.18 17.33
CA GLY A 82 -8.21 -10.51 16.73
C GLY A 82 -7.53 -10.62 15.37
N TYR A 83 -6.69 -9.65 14.98
CA TYR A 83 -5.91 -9.74 13.75
C TYR A 83 -4.60 -10.53 13.95
N HIS A 84 -4.23 -11.30 12.93
CA HIS A 84 -2.90 -11.84 12.72
C HIS A 84 -2.00 -10.76 12.12
N LEU A 85 -0.79 -10.60 12.64
CA LEU A 85 0.12 -9.50 12.26
C LEU A 85 1.40 -10.00 11.59
N VAL A 86 1.89 -9.22 10.64
CA VAL A 86 3.28 -9.24 10.16
C VAL A 86 3.79 -7.81 10.27
N GLU A 87 4.52 -7.55 11.36
CA GLU A 87 4.85 -6.18 11.82
C GLU A 87 6.19 -5.66 11.27
N LYS A 88 7.16 -6.56 11.07
CA LYS A 88 8.45 -6.29 10.46
C LYS A 88 8.63 -7.24 9.28
N ALA A 89 9.00 -6.68 8.14
CA ALA A 89 9.20 -7.47 6.94
C ALA A 89 10.61 -8.11 6.90
N SER A 90 11.59 -7.52 7.58
CA SER A 90 12.95 -8.07 7.76
C SER A 90 13.36 -8.07 9.24
N ASP A 91 14.15 -9.07 9.62
CA ASP A 91 14.77 -9.19 10.96
C ASP A 91 16.24 -8.71 10.97
N HIS A 92 16.68 -7.95 9.97
CA HIS A 92 18.11 -7.62 9.79
C HIS A 92 18.48 -6.18 10.15
N ASP A 93 19.62 -6.10 10.85
CA ASP A 93 20.49 -4.98 11.23
C ASP A 93 20.01 -3.89 12.21
N LEU A 94 20.83 -3.68 13.25
CA LEU A 94 20.67 -2.67 14.33
C LEU A 94 20.77 -1.21 13.86
N LEU A 95 21.15 -0.96 12.60
CA LEU A 95 21.46 0.37 12.06
C LEU A 95 20.62 0.76 10.84
N GLN A 96 19.81 -0.15 10.32
CA GLN A 96 19.01 0.06 9.10
C GLN A 96 17.53 0.13 9.49
N GLU A 97 16.83 1.17 9.01
CA GLU A 97 15.40 1.29 9.25
C GLU A 97 14.68 0.23 8.42
N ASP A 98 13.78 -0.52 9.06
CA ASP A 98 13.02 -1.56 8.39
C ASP A 98 12.12 -1.00 7.27
N SER A 99 11.40 -1.88 6.58
CA SER A 99 10.62 -1.49 5.40
C SER A 99 9.44 -0.55 5.67
N GLY A 100 9.05 -0.36 6.94
CA GLY A 100 7.83 0.35 7.33
C GLY A 100 6.54 -0.31 6.82
N LEU A 101 6.60 -1.56 6.36
CA LEU A 101 5.43 -2.32 5.89
C LEU A 101 4.84 -3.07 7.07
N PHE A 102 3.53 -2.93 7.25
CA PHE A 102 2.80 -3.56 8.34
C PHE A 102 1.51 -4.16 7.78
N VAL A 103 1.27 -5.45 8.01
CA VAL A 103 0.03 -6.11 7.56
C VAL A 103 -0.71 -6.72 8.74
N ALA A 104 -1.99 -6.40 8.85
CA ALA A 104 -2.92 -7.02 9.80
C ALA A 104 -4.04 -7.74 9.04
N SER A 105 -4.30 -8.99 9.37
CA SER A 105 -5.29 -9.83 8.68
C SER A 105 -6.17 -10.59 9.66
N ARG A 106 -7.49 -10.60 9.43
CA ARG A 106 -8.44 -11.53 10.07
C ARG A 106 -8.38 -12.93 9.49
N LEU A 107 -7.79 -13.07 8.30
CA LEU A 107 -7.48 -14.37 7.70
C LEU A 107 -6.18 -14.92 8.30
N PRO A 108 -6.11 -16.23 8.62
CA PRO A 108 -4.87 -16.86 9.05
C PRO A 108 -3.75 -16.66 8.04
N VAL A 109 -2.58 -16.22 8.53
CA VAL A 109 -1.35 -16.14 7.74
C VAL A 109 -0.68 -17.50 7.74
N ILE A 110 -0.61 -18.15 6.57
CA ILE A 110 0.02 -19.46 6.41
C ILE A 110 1.55 -19.31 6.39
N PHE A 111 2.04 -18.36 5.59
CA PHE A 111 3.44 -17.96 5.55
C PHE A 111 3.56 -16.56 4.94
N HIS A 112 4.70 -15.92 5.15
CA HIS A 112 5.06 -14.67 4.50
C HIS A 112 6.53 -14.70 4.05
N ARG A 113 6.87 -13.81 3.12
CA ARG A 113 8.23 -13.56 2.64
C ARG A 113 8.40 -12.08 2.36
N PHE A 114 9.61 -11.59 2.55
CA PHE A 114 9.98 -10.23 2.21
C PHE A 114 11.14 -10.21 1.24
N ALA A 115 11.14 -9.21 0.36
CA ALA A 115 12.30 -8.86 -0.43
C ALA A 115 12.49 -7.33 -0.44
N GLU A 116 13.63 -6.89 0.09
CA GLU A 116 14.10 -5.52 0.00
C GLU A 116 14.49 -5.19 -1.44
N TYR A 117 14.17 -3.97 -1.89
CA TYR A 117 14.57 -3.49 -3.20
C TYR A 117 16.05 -3.13 -3.27
N ALA A 118 16.75 -3.67 -4.27
CA ALA A 118 18.16 -3.41 -4.47
C ALA A 118 18.44 -1.99 -5.00
N ALA A 119 17.52 -1.42 -5.77
CA ALA A 119 17.64 -0.06 -6.27
C ALA A 119 17.03 0.92 -5.25
N LYS A 120 17.83 1.90 -4.80
CA LYS A 120 17.43 2.94 -3.86
C LYS A 120 18.12 4.27 -4.21
N GLU A 121 17.44 5.39 -3.97
CA GLU A 121 17.99 6.73 -4.21
C GLU A 121 17.60 7.73 -3.11
N GLY A 122 18.44 8.73 -2.88
CA GLY A 122 18.13 9.85 -1.97
C GLY A 122 17.88 9.41 -0.52
N SER A 123 16.92 10.06 0.16
CA SER A 123 16.54 9.74 1.53
C SER A 123 15.97 8.33 1.69
N ASP A 124 15.35 7.80 0.64
CA ASP A 124 14.75 6.47 0.63
C ASP A 124 15.82 5.37 0.71
N ALA A 125 17.09 5.68 0.39
CA ALA A 125 18.21 4.76 0.60
C ALA A 125 18.46 4.41 2.07
N LEU A 126 17.91 5.19 3.00
CA LEU A 126 17.98 4.95 4.45
C LEU A 126 16.88 4.00 4.96
N ALA A 127 15.92 3.62 4.12
CA ALA A 127 14.84 2.69 4.45
C ALA A 127 14.92 1.41 3.62
N ASP A 128 14.49 0.30 4.21
CA ASP A 128 14.43 -1.00 3.54
C ASP A 128 13.15 -1.19 2.75
N LYS A 129 12.86 -0.24 1.85
CA LYS A 129 11.71 -0.35 0.94
C LYS A 129 11.75 -1.68 0.19
N GLY A 130 10.61 -2.33 0.08
CA GLY A 130 10.52 -3.68 -0.48
C GLY A 130 9.09 -4.13 -0.76
N VAL A 131 8.93 -5.44 -0.89
CA VAL A 131 7.64 -6.12 -1.01
C VAL A 131 7.51 -7.20 0.06
N LEU A 132 6.39 -7.17 0.77
CA LEU A 132 5.96 -8.20 1.69
C LEU A 132 4.87 -9.05 1.03
N GLY A 133 5.18 -10.31 0.73
CA GLY A 133 4.23 -11.29 0.21
C GLY A 133 3.70 -12.19 1.33
N LEU A 134 2.38 -12.35 1.41
CA LEU A 134 1.70 -13.21 2.36
C LEU A 134 0.85 -14.24 1.62
N CYS A 135 0.80 -15.46 2.14
CA CYS A 135 -0.20 -16.45 1.78
C CYS A 135 -1.24 -16.54 2.90
N LEU A 136 -2.48 -16.16 2.58
CA LEU A 136 -3.60 -16.14 3.51
C LEU A 136 -4.57 -17.30 3.21
N GLU A 137 -5.17 -17.86 4.25
CA GLU A 137 -6.26 -18.84 4.10
C GLU A 137 -7.59 -18.12 3.84
N THR A 138 -8.25 -18.39 2.70
CA THR A 138 -9.55 -17.75 2.41
C THR A 138 -10.69 -18.35 3.26
N PRO A 139 -11.76 -17.59 3.53
CA PRO A 139 -12.90 -18.11 4.28
C PRO A 139 -13.55 -19.32 3.58
N ARG A 140 -13.94 -20.35 4.35
CA ARG A 140 -14.73 -21.49 3.84
C ARG A 140 -16.04 -21.12 3.14
N ALA A 141 -16.57 -19.92 3.40
CA ALA A 141 -17.76 -19.45 2.71
C ALA A 141 -17.51 -19.08 1.24
N TRP A 142 -16.24 -18.90 0.84
CA TRP A 142 -15.89 -18.64 -0.56
C TRP A 142 -16.08 -19.88 -1.43
N ARG A 143 -15.79 -21.10 -0.94
CA ARG A 143 -16.06 -22.39 -1.60
C ARG A 143 -16.05 -23.57 -0.62
N ALA A 144 -16.53 -24.73 -1.07
CA ALA A 144 -16.49 -26.00 -0.33
C ALA A 144 -15.09 -26.39 0.17
N GLU A 145 -14.03 -25.98 -0.54
CA GLU A 145 -12.63 -26.12 -0.13
C GLU A 145 -11.95 -24.73 -0.07
N PRO A 146 -11.23 -24.38 1.02
CA PRO A 146 -10.47 -23.13 1.11
C PRO A 146 -9.44 -23.06 -0.03
N HIS A 147 -9.35 -21.92 -0.72
CA HIS A 147 -8.19 -21.62 -1.58
C HIS A 147 -7.30 -20.56 -0.92
N GLN A 148 -6.10 -20.37 -1.45
CA GLN A 148 -5.16 -19.40 -0.88
C GLN A 148 -5.29 -18.06 -1.58
N LEU A 149 -5.18 -16.98 -0.80
CA LEU A 149 -5.00 -15.62 -1.31
C LEU A 149 -3.55 -15.22 -1.11
N TYR A 150 -2.88 -14.89 -2.21
CA TYR A 150 -1.56 -14.28 -2.19
C TYR A 150 -1.72 -12.76 -2.17
N LEU A 151 -1.23 -12.13 -1.11
CA LEU A 151 -1.29 -10.68 -0.91
C LEU A 151 0.14 -10.13 -0.95
N PHE A 152 0.36 -9.11 -1.78
CA PHE A 152 1.64 -8.42 -1.88
C PHE A 152 1.43 -6.97 -1.43
N ALA A 153 2.07 -6.57 -0.34
CA ALA A 153 2.11 -5.19 0.13
C ALA A 153 3.45 -4.56 -0.24
N THR A 154 3.47 -3.34 -0.77
CA THR A 154 4.72 -2.67 -1.16
C THR A 154 4.71 -1.17 -0.89
N HIS A 155 5.90 -0.58 -0.89
CA HIS A 155 6.14 0.86 -0.92
C HIS A 155 7.32 1.14 -1.84
N LEU A 156 7.09 1.78 -2.99
CA LEU A 156 8.13 2.09 -3.97
C LEU A 156 8.85 3.42 -3.65
N GLN A 157 9.97 3.65 -4.33
CA GLN A 157 10.78 4.87 -4.28
C GLN A 157 9.93 6.12 -4.57
N ALA A 158 10.01 7.14 -3.70
CA ALA A 158 9.21 8.37 -3.82
C ALA A 158 9.66 9.25 -5.01
N VAL A 159 10.97 9.32 -5.26
CA VAL A 159 11.56 10.13 -6.33
C VAL A 159 12.53 9.29 -7.16
N GLY A 160 12.36 9.32 -8.49
CA GLY A 160 13.23 8.65 -9.47
C GLY A 160 12.52 7.55 -10.25
N ASP A 161 12.02 7.86 -11.46
CA ASP A 161 11.32 6.92 -12.34
C ASP A 161 12.20 5.69 -12.66
N GLU A 162 13.49 5.89 -12.96
CA GLU A 162 14.38 4.77 -13.27
C GLU A 162 14.54 3.79 -12.11
N THR A 163 14.69 4.30 -10.88
CA THR A 163 14.75 3.44 -9.68
C THR A 163 13.41 2.74 -9.45
N ARG A 164 12.27 3.44 -9.54
CA ARG A 164 10.96 2.77 -9.47
C ARG A 164 10.80 1.67 -10.52
N ARG A 165 11.24 1.87 -11.76
CA ARG A 165 11.20 0.81 -12.79
C ARG A 165 12.06 -0.40 -12.43
N LYS A 166 13.23 -0.21 -11.83
CA LYS A 166 14.08 -1.31 -11.33
C LYS A 166 13.36 -2.07 -10.20
N GLN A 167 12.74 -1.33 -9.27
CA GLN A 167 11.95 -1.90 -8.17
C GLN A 167 10.72 -2.66 -8.69
N LEU A 168 9.96 -2.10 -9.63
CA LEU A 168 8.80 -2.75 -10.25
C LEU A 168 9.17 -4.07 -10.94
N ARG A 169 10.31 -4.13 -11.64
CA ARG A 169 10.79 -5.39 -12.22
C ARG A 169 11.19 -6.41 -11.14
N GLN A 170 11.74 -5.95 -10.02
CA GLN A 170 12.04 -6.82 -8.89
C GLN A 170 10.76 -7.33 -8.21
N LEU A 171 9.75 -6.46 -8.05
CA LEU A 171 8.41 -6.79 -7.56
C LEU A 171 7.74 -7.85 -8.44
N GLN A 172 7.74 -7.67 -9.76
CA GLN A 172 7.21 -8.64 -10.71
C GLN A 172 7.89 -10.02 -10.55
N ARG A 173 9.23 -10.06 -10.49
CA ARG A 173 9.98 -11.31 -10.28
C ARG A 173 9.64 -11.97 -8.94
N PHE A 174 9.46 -11.17 -7.89
CA PHE A 174 9.08 -11.67 -6.56
C PHE A 174 7.67 -12.27 -6.56
N ILE A 175 6.69 -11.56 -7.14
CA ILE A 175 5.32 -12.05 -7.30
C ILE A 175 5.33 -13.39 -8.05
N ARG A 176 5.99 -13.44 -9.21
CA ARG A 176 6.11 -14.66 -10.00
C ARG A 176 6.73 -15.81 -9.20
N ALA A 177 7.85 -15.56 -8.50
CA ALA A 177 8.51 -16.58 -7.70
C ALA A 177 7.63 -17.15 -6.56
N MET A 178 6.69 -16.35 -6.03
CA MET A 178 5.71 -16.82 -5.05
C MET A 178 4.53 -17.58 -5.67
N LEU A 179 4.10 -17.20 -6.88
CA LEU A 179 2.91 -17.77 -7.53
C LEU A 179 3.20 -18.99 -8.42
N ASP A 180 4.38 -19.07 -9.06
CA ASP A 180 4.76 -20.17 -9.96
C ASP A 180 4.53 -21.57 -9.34
N PRO A 181 4.94 -21.84 -8.07
CA PRO A 181 4.76 -23.15 -7.46
C PRO A 181 3.31 -23.53 -7.18
N VAL A 182 2.38 -22.57 -7.27
CA VAL A 182 0.97 -22.72 -6.90
C VAL A 182 0.00 -22.33 -8.01
N ARG A 183 0.48 -21.98 -9.20
CA ARG A 183 -0.34 -21.49 -10.31
C ARG A 183 -1.44 -22.47 -10.75
N ALA A 184 -1.23 -23.77 -10.59
CA ALA A 184 -2.23 -24.80 -10.89
C ALA A 184 -3.21 -25.10 -9.72
N LYS A 185 -3.07 -24.44 -8.57
CA LYS A 185 -3.84 -24.72 -7.35
C LYS A 185 -5.06 -23.84 -7.17
N GLY A 186 -5.42 -23.03 -8.18
CA GLY A 186 -6.56 -22.13 -8.14
C GLY A 186 -6.45 -21.12 -7.00
N VAL A 187 -5.31 -20.44 -6.90
CA VAL A 187 -5.06 -19.35 -5.94
C VAL A 187 -5.50 -18.01 -6.53
N SER A 188 -5.75 -17.04 -5.68
CA SER A 188 -6.01 -15.65 -6.08
C SER A 188 -4.83 -14.77 -5.68
N ALA A 189 -4.60 -13.65 -6.37
CA ALA A 189 -3.50 -12.75 -6.06
C ALA A 189 -3.91 -11.26 -6.08
N LEU A 190 -3.44 -10.51 -5.08
CA LEU A 190 -3.67 -9.08 -4.91
C LEU A 190 -2.34 -8.37 -4.61
N LEU A 191 -2.09 -7.23 -5.25
CA LEU A 191 -0.99 -6.32 -4.95
C LEU A 191 -1.56 -4.98 -4.48
N VAL A 192 -1.10 -4.48 -3.34
CA VAL A 192 -1.53 -3.22 -2.75
C VAL A 192 -0.35 -2.39 -2.26
N GLY A 193 -0.53 -1.08 -2.19
CA GLY A 193 0.46 -0.19 -1.56
C GLY A 193 0.64 1.14 -2.26
N ASP A 194 1.54 1.94 -1.69
CA ASP A 194 2.02 3.19 -2.27
C ASP A 194 3.09 2.88 -3.32
N MET A 195 2.72 3.05 -4.59
CA MET A 195 3.63 2.81 -5.71
C MET A 195 4.38 4.07 -6.13
N ASN A 196 4.05 5.24 -5.58
CA ASN A 196 4.67 6.52 -5.97
C ASN A 196 4.67 6.79 -7.50
N VAL A 197 3.79 6.10 -8.24
CA VAL A 197 3.56 6.28 -9.67
C VAL A 197 2.26 7.04 -9.82
N ARG A 198 2.27 8.17 -10.50
CA ARG A 198 1.04 8.94 -10.73
C ARG A 198 0.20 8.27 -11.82
N ALA A 199 -1.03 7.86 -11.48
CA ALA A 199 -1.90 7.17 -12.44
C ALA A 199 -2.28 8.04 -13.63
N GLU A 200 -2.90 9.20 -13.36
CA GLU A 200 -3.46 10.08 -14.37
C GLU A 200 -3.08 11.55 -14.18
N GLU A 201 -3.21 12.31 -15.26
CA GLU A 201 -3.14 13.75 -15.29
C GLU A 201 -4.32 14.35 -16.06
N ILE A 202 -4.64 15.60 -15.74
CA ILE A 202 -5.66 16.37 -16.49
C ILE A 202 -5.04 16.75 -17.83
N CYS A 203 -5.59 16.20 -18.91
CA CYS A 203 -5.14 16.54 -20.26
C CYS A 203 -5.75 17.86 -20.70
N SER A 204 -4.92 18.90 -20.90
CA SER A 204 -5.36 20.18 -21.45
C SER A 204 -5.90 19.99 -22.87
N GLY A 205 -7.21 20.12 -23.05
CA GLY A 205 -7.88 19.99 -24.36
C GLY A 205 -8.74 18.73 -24.52
N CYS A 206 -8.62 17.75 -23.60
CA CYS A 206 -9.51 16.59 -23.55
C CYS A 206 -10.50 16.73 -22.40
N ARG A 207 -11.74 16.25 -22.57
CA ARG A 207 -12.68 16.09 -21.46
C ARG A 207 -12.37 14.79 -20.72
N GLY A 208 -11.39 14.80 -19.82
CA GLY A 208 -11.15 13.66 -18.93
C GLY A 208 -9.72 13.48 -18.45
N LEU A 209 -9.53 12.38 -17.73
CA LEU A 209 -8.24 11.91 -17.22
C LEU A 209 -7.47 11.19 -18.34
N THR A 210 -6.15 11.39 -18.40
CA THR A 210 -5.26 10.62 -19.28
C THR A 210 -4.20 9.92 -18.43
N THR A 211 -3.96 8.64 -18.71
CA THR A 211 -2.93 7.87 -17.99
C THR A 211 -1.54 8.40 -18.31
N THR A 212 -0.71 8.54 -17.28
CA THR A 212 0.67 9.01 -17.48
C THR A 212 1.52 7.96 -18.19
N GLY A 213 2.65 8.39 -18.77
CA GLY A 213 3.63 7.45 -19.34
C GLY A 213 4.20 6.49 -18.29
N GLU A 214 4.38 6.96 -17.06
CA GLU A 214 4.91 6.16 -15.96
C GLU A 214 3.91 5.09 -15.50
N TYR A 215 2.62 5.44 -15.38
CA TYR A 215 1.57 4.46 -15.08
C TYR A 215 1.49 3.37 -16.16
N ARG A 216 1.51 3.75 -17.45
CA ARG A 216 1.54 2.77 -18.53
C ARG A 216 2.77 1.85 -18.47
N ALA A 217 3.92 2.40 -18.11
CA ALA A 217 5.13 1.59 -17.91
C ALA A 217 5.00 0.64 -16.72
N MET A 218 4.42 1.08 -15.61
CA MET A 218 4.13 0.25 -14.44
C MET A 218 3.19 -0.91 -14.80
N MET A 219 2.06 -0.61 -15.44
CA MET A 219 1.12 -1.64 -15.90
C MET A 219 1.80 -2.62 -16.85
N SER A 220 2.64 -2.16 -17.77
CA SER A 220 3.40 -3.05 -18.66
C SER A 220 4.42 -3.91 -17.92
N ILE A 221 5.13 -3.39 -16.92
CA ILE A 221 6.13 -4.15 -16.15
C ILE A 221 5.45 -5.19 -15.26
N LEU A 222 4.29 -4.87 -14.71
CA LEU A 222 3.51 -5.78 -13.88
C LEU A 222 2.66 -6.77 -14.70
N ASP A 223 2.78 -6.75 -16.02
CA ASP A 223 2.03 -7.60 -16.94
C ASP A 223 0.51 -7.35 -16.86
N GLN A 224 0.11 -6.08 -16.92
CA GLN A 224 -1.28 -5.60 -17.03
C GLN A 224 -2.24 -6.18 -15.97
N PRO A 225 -1.95 -6.05 -14.66
CA PRO A 225 -2.93 -6.42 -13.64
C PRO A 225 -4.18 -5.54 -13.74
N ARG A 226 -5.28 -5.98 -13.14
CA ARG A 226 -6.52 -5.21 -13.11
C ARG A 226 -6.46 -4.14 -12.03
N ASP A 227 -6.59 -2.87 -12.43
CA ASP A 227 -6.72 -1.73 -11.52
C ASP A 227 -8.13 -1.69 -10.93
N LEU A 228 -8.28 -2.24 -9.72
CA LEU A 228 -9.58 -2.47 -9.09
C LEU A 228 -10.33 -1.17 -8.76
N PHE A 229 -9.59 -0.09 -8.48
CA PHE A 229 -10.19 1.23 -8.31
C PHE A 229 -10.78 1.71 -9.63
N ARG A 230 -10.01 1.61 -10.72
CA ARG A 230 -10.42 2.10 -12.03
C ARG A 230 -11.52 1.24 -12.68
N GLU A 231 -11.56 -0.07 -12.38
CA GLU A 231 -12.68 -0.95 -12.76
C GLU A 231 -14.02 -0.47 -12.19
N HIS A 232 -14.03 -0.03 -10.93
CA HIS A 232 -15.26 0.34 -10.23
C HIS A 232 -15.60 1.82 -10.39
N LEU A 233 -14.59 2.70 -10.43
CA LEU A 233 -14.71 4.15 -10.42
C LEU A 233 -13.97 4.77 -11.62
N ALA A 234 -14.38 4.43 -12.83
CA ALA A 234 -13.69 4.80 -14.07
C ALA A 234 -13.43 6.32 -14.23
N GLN A 235 -14.34 7.17 -13.74
CA GLN A 235 -14.26 8.64 -13.91
C GLN A 235 -13.80 9.39 -12.65
N ASP A 236 -13.70 8.72 -11.50
CA ASP A 236 -13.29 9.37 -10.26
C ASP A 236 -11.77 9.62 -10.30
N PRO A 237 -11.26 10.85 -10.08
CA PRO A 237 -9.83 11.08 -10.03
C PRO A 237 -9.12 10.21 -8.98
N GLY A 238 -9.79 9.85 -7.89
CA GLY A 238 -9.28 8.93 -6.87
C GLY A 238 -7.99 9.41 -6.24
N HIS A 239 -7.83 10.72 -6.04
CA HIS A 239 -6.60 11.28 -5.47
C HIS A 239 -6.33 10.67 -4.10
N THR A 240 -5.20 9.99 -3.95
CA THR A 240 -4.73 9.42 -2.68
C THR A 240 -3.69 10.32 -2.03
N TRP A 241 -3.09 11.23 -2.80
CA TRP A 241 -2.31 12.36 -2.32
C TRP A 241 -2.95 13.65 -2.84
N ASP A 242 -3.37 14.56 -1.95
CA ASP A 242 -4.10 15.76 -2.35
C ASP A 242 -3.60 17.02 -1.64
N GLY A 243 -2.65 17.71 -2.26
CA GLY A 243 -2.04 18.93 -1.72
C GLY A 243 -2.99 20.09 -1.47
N GLU A 244 -4.16 20.10 -2.12
CA GLU A 244 -5.19 21.12 -1.88
C GLU A 244 -6.13 20.69 -0.74
N GLY A 245 -6.72 19.50 -0.82
CA GLY A 245 -7.65 18.98 0.20
C GLY A 245 -6.99 18.52 1.51
N ASN A 246 -5.67 18.31 1.50
CA ASN A 246 -4.86 17.87 2.64
C ASN A 246 -3.65 18.80 2.92
N ALA A 247 -3.83 20.10 2.66
CA ALA A 247 -2.79 21.12 2.80
C ALA A 247 -2.15 21.23 4.19
N ARG A 248 -2.76 20.65 5.24
CA ARG A 248 -2.21 20.61 6.60
C ARG A 248 -1.17 19.49 6.79
N MET A 249 -1.26 18.39 6.05
CA MET A 249 -0.35 17.24 6.15
C MET A 249 0.72 17.23 5.06
N ILE A 250 0.49 17.98 3.99
CA ILE A 250 1.35 18.07 2.80
C ILE A 250 2.21 19.34 2.86
N ARG A 251 3.34 19.32 2.13
CA ARG A 251 4.30 20.44 2.11
C ARG A 251 3.63 21.76 1.71
N PRO A 252 3.94 22.89 2.40
CA PRO A 252 3.52 24.20 1.92
C PRO A 252 3.99 24.38 0.47
N ASN A 253 3.04 24.74 -0.40
CA ASN A 253 3.19 24.89 -1.86
C ASN A 253 3.14 23.62 -2.71
N ASP A 254 3.08 22.43 -2.12
CA ASP A 254 2.75 21.24 -2.91
C ASP A 254 1.22 21.18 -3.11
N ARG A 255 0.77 21.63 -4.28
CA ARG A 255 -0.64 21.68 -4.69
C ARG A 255 -1.03 20.51 -5.59
N ARG A 256 -0.17 19.50 -5.70
CA ARG A 256 -0.43 18.37 -6.60
C ARG A 256 -1.50 17.48 -5.99
N SER A 257 -2.43 17.04 -6.84
CA SER A 257 -3.35 15.96 -6.51
C SER A 257 -3.05 14.78 -7.43
N MET A 258 -2.83 13.61 -6.84
CA MET A 258 -2.32 12.42 -7.52
C MET A 258 -2.94 11.17 -6.91
N ARG A 259 -3.16 10.16 -7.74
CA ARG A 259 -3.45 8.79 -7.31
C ARG A 259 -2.15 8.00 -7.42
N ILE A 260 -1.60 7.61 -6.28
CA ILE A 260 -0.30 6.91 -6.16
C ILE A 260 -0.38 5.65 -5.28
N ASP A 261 -1.51 5.43 -4.61
CA ASP A 261 -1.82 4.23 -3.84
C ASP A 261 -2.79 3.36 -4.63
N TYR A 262 -2.57 2.04 -4.65
CA TYR A 262 -3.26 1.13 -5.56
C TYR A 262 -3.71 -0.16 -4.89
N ALA A 263 -4.75 -0.75 -5.48
CA ALA A 263 -5.12 -2.15 -5.29
C ALA A 263 -5.28 -2.82 -6.66
N PHE A 264 -4.46 -3.83 -6.93
CA PHE A 264 -4.37 -4.55 -8.19
C PHE A 264 -4.68 -6.02 -7.99
N ALA A 265 -5.51 -6.61 -8.86
CA ALA A 265 -5.70 -8.06 -8.92
C ALA A 265 -5.01 -8.66 -10.13
N PHE A 266 -4.49 -9.88 -9.97
CA PHE A 266 -3.93 -10.66 -11.05
C PHE A 266 -4.84 -11.84 -11.38
N ASP A 267 -5.15 -12.02 -12.67
CA ASP A 267 -5.85 -13.21 -13.18
C ASP A 267 -4.87 -14.25 -13.76
N PHE A 268 -3.58 -13.91 -13.83
CA PHE A 268 -2.51 -14.78 -14.29
C PHE A 268 -1.22 -14.47 -13.52
N VAL A 269 -0.30 -15.43 -13.48
CA VAL A 269 1.04 -15.16 -12.96
C VAL A 269 1.77 -14.25 -13.94
N PRO A 270 2.31 -13.09 -13.52
CA PRO A 270 3.03 -12.19 -14.40
C PRO A 270 4.21 -12.88 -15.09
N GLU A 271 4.26 -12.81 -16.41
CA GLU A 271 5.33 -13.41 -17.20
C GLU A 271 6.15 -12.36 -17.96
N HIS A 272 7.36 -12.73 -18.34
CA HIS A 272 8.18 -11.93 -19.27
C HIS A 272 8.18 -12.55 -20.68
N ASP A 273 7.82 -13.83 -20.78
CA ASP A 273 7.83 -14.56 -22.04
C ASP A 273 6.42 -14.55 -22.67
N LEU A 274 6.30 -13.90 -23.83
CA LEU A 274 5.06 -13.84 -24.61
C LEU A 274 4.61 -15.23 -25.11
N HIS A 275 5.46 -16.23 -25.01
CA HIS A 275 5.19 -17.62 -25.42
C HIS A 275 4.91 -18.56 -24.24
N ALA A 276 4.94 -18.07 -22.99
CA ALA A 276 4.58 -18.88 -21.84
C ALA A 276 3.10 -19.30 -21.93
N GLU A 277 2.79 -20.51 -21.48
CA GLU A 277 1.39 -20.91 -21.28
C GLU A 277 0.75 -19.98 -20.26
N VAL A 278 -0.41 -19.41 -20.61
CA VAL A 278 -1.16 -18.51 -19.72
C VAL A 278 -1.57 -19.31 -18.49
N SER A 279 -1.01 -18.93 -17.35
CA SER A 279 -1.46 -19.46 -16.06
C SER A 279 -2.76 -18.77 -15.66
N GLU A 280 -3.76 -19.52 -15.25
CA GLU A 280 -5.03 -18.94 -14.78
C GLU A 280 -5.07 -18.94 -13.24
N LEU A 281 -5.00 -17.73 -12.67
CA LEU A 281 -5.33 -17.50 -11.28
C LEU A 281 -6.84 -17.35 -11.14
N ARG A 282 -7.35 -17.56 -9.93
CA ARG A 282 -8.75 -17.27 -9.65
C ARG A 282 -8.98 -15.77 -9.63
N THR A 283 -9.87 -15.33 -10.50
CA THR A 283 -10.32 -13.94 -10.59
C THR A 283 -10.97 -13.51 -9.28
N LEU A 284 -10.50 -12.40 -8.73
CA LEU A 284 -11.19 -11.67 -7.66
C LEU A 284 -12.08 -10.61 -8.30
N ARG A 285 -13.39 -10.68 -8.08
CA ARG A 285 -14.32 -9.66 -8.53
C ARG A 285 -14.37 -8.52 -7.53
N CYS A 286 -14.07 -7.31 -7.98
CA CYS A 286 -14.27 -6.09 -7.19
C CYS A 286 -15.75 -5.69 -7.18
N THR A 287 -16.36 -5.67 -6.01
CA THR A 287 -17.76 -5.25 -5.82
C THR A 287 -17.88 -3.81 -5.31
N ALA A 288 -16.82 -3.27 -4.70
CA ALA A 288 -16.72 -1.87 -4.31
C ALA A 288 -15.26 -1.43 -4.25
N ALA A 289 -15.00 -0.15 -4.53
CA ALA A 289 -13.72 0.50 -4.27
C ALA A 289 -13.95 1.93 -3.76
N SER A 290 -13.05 2.44 -2.93
CA SER A 290 -13.14 3.80 -2.38
C SER A 290 -11.77 4.39 -2.04
N VAL A 291 -11.73 5.72 -1.98
CA VAL A 291 -10.66 6.46 -1.31
C VAL A 291 -11.12 6.86 0.10
N GLU A 292 -10.33 6.51 1.10
CA GLU A 292 -10.65 6.65 2.53
C GLU A 292 -9.89 7.84 3.12
N ALA A 293 -10.57 8.98 3.23
CA ALA A 293 -10.04 10.16 3.89
C ALA A 293 -10.24 10.05 5.42
N PHE A 294 -9.35 9.32 6.10
CA PHE A 294 -9.40 9.20 7.56
C PHE A 294 -9.10 10.53 8.24
N ARG A 295 -10.00 10.97 9.14
CA ARG A 295 -9.95 12.30 9.78
C ARG A 295 -10.22 12.24 11.27
N ALA A 296 -9.60 13.15 12.02
CA ALA A 296 -10.00 13.54 13.37
C ALA A 296 -10.49 15.00 13.32
N GLY A 297 -11.81 15.18 13.28
CA GLY A 297 -12.41 16.49 13.00
C GLY A 297 -12.01 17.00 11.61
N PRO A 298 -11.48 18.24 11.47
CA PRO A 298 -11.10 18.78 10.17
C PRO A 298 -9.75 18.27 9.65
N ILE A 299 -8.98 17.53 10.48
CA ILE A 299 -7.58 17.17 10.19
C ILE A 299 -7.54 15.74 9.63
N CYS A 300 -6.85 15.57 8.50
CA CYS A 300 -6.52 14.24 7.96
C CYS A 300 -5.47 13.56 8.80
N LEU A 301 -5.57 12.24 8.97
CA LEU A 301 -4.67 11.47 9.83
C LEU A 301 -3.37 11.05 9.15
N SER A 302 -3.25 11.23 7.84
CA SER A 302 -2.03 11.06 7.05
C SER A 302 -2.02 12.11 5.92
N ASP A 303 -0.88 12.29 5.28
CA ASP A 303 -0.77 13.02 4.00
C ASP A 303 -1.33 12.23 2.81
N HIS A 304 -1.44 10.92 2.96
CA HIS A 304 -2.21 10.07 2.06
C HIS A 304 -3.67 9.90 2.51
N TYR A 305 -4.53 9.49 1.59
CA TYR A 305 -5.81 8.84 1.86
C TYR A 305 -5.66 7.34 1.59
N GLY A 306 -6.40 6.51 2.32
CA GLY A 306 -6.38 5.07 2.10
C GLY A 306 -7.08 4.68 0.79
N VAL A 307 -6.76 3.51 0.25
CA VAL A 307 -7.54 2.88 -0.82
C VAL A 307 -8.14 1.60 -0.27
N SER A 308 -9.45 1.44 -0.45
CA SER A 308 -10.14 0.23 -0.03
C SER A 308 -10.85 -0.45 -1.19
N VAL A 309 -10.92 -1.78 -1.11
CA VAL A 309 -11.67 -2.62 -2.06
C VAL A 309 -12.44 -3.71 -1.32
N THR A 310 -13.61 -4.05 -1.85
CA THR A 310 -14.41 -5.22 -1.44
C THR A 310 -14.39 -6.25 -2.56
N LEU A 311 -14.07 -7.49 -2.22
CA LEU A 311 -13.77 -8.55 -3.17
C LEU A 311 -14.65 -9.78 -2.93
N THR A 312 -15.08 -10.42 -4.02
CA THR A 312 -15.63 -11.77 -4.01
C THR A 312 -14.80 -12.68 -4.92
N PRO A 313 -14.80 -14.00 -4.67
CA PRO A 313 -14.19 -14.97 -5.59
C PRO A 313 -14.97 -15.09 -6.92
#